data_AF-A0A7S1S0N0-F1
#
_entry.id   AF-A0A7S1S0N0-F1
#
_cell.length_a   1.000
_cell.length_b   1.000
_cell.length_c   1.000
_cell.angle_alpha   90.00
_cell.angle_beta   90.00
_cell.angle_gamma   90.00
#
_symmetry.space_group_name_H-M   'P 1'
#
loop_
_entity.id
_entity.type
_entity.pdbx_description
1 polymer ?
#
loop_
_entity_poly.entity_id
_entity_poly.type
_entity_poly.pdbx_seq_one_letter_code
_entity_poly.pdbx_strand_id
1 'polypeptide(L)'
;KSKRMVRVPMLSRETAIALQDALITEFEKPEFQRTLRRAINMAGDDESARMRARQILCVPVQQPVVRRFGFLDIAETMLAFTPELDGDEEVAKRRARLNELVNPTEHAGHSDEHP
;
A
#
# COMPACT_ATOMS: atom_id res chain seq x y z
N LYS A 1 -6.34 -38.45 -5.90
CA LYS A 1 -6.56 -37.01 -6.16
C LYS A 1 -5.98 -36.24 -4.97
N SER A 2 -4.76 -35.72 -5.07
CA SER A 2 -4.13 -35.00 -3.96
C SER A 2 -4.78 -33.64 -3.79
N LYS A 3 -5.35 -33.42 -2.59
CA LYS A 3 -5.85 -32.13 -2.13
C LYS A 3 -4.64 -31.21 -2.03
N ARG A 4 -4.49 -30.26 -2.97
CA ARG A 4 -3.45 -29.24 -2.92
C ARG A 4 -3.75 -28.39 -1.70
N MET A 5 -3.09 -28.69 -0.57
CA MET A 5 -3.10 -27.81 0.59
C MET A 5 -2.49 -26.50 0.11
N VAL A 6 -3.31 -25.45 0.04
CA VAL A 6 -2.83 -24.08 -0.15
C VAL A 6 -2.04 -23.79 1.12
N ARG A 7 -0.73 -24.04 1.11
CA ARG A 7 0.16 -23.47 2.11
C ARG A 7 0.05 -21.98 1.90
N VAL A 8 -0.51 -21.26 2.87
CA VAL A 8 -0.35 -19.80 2.94
C VAL A 8 1.15 -19.59 2.84
N PRO A 9 1.66 -18.97 1.77
CA PRO A 9 3.10 -18.80 1.62
C PRO A 9 3.55 -17.96 2.82
N MET A 10 4.40 -18.50 3.68
CA MET A 10 5.15 -17.62 4.58
C MET A 10 5.88 -16.65 3.66
N LEU A 11 5.56 -15.37 3.80
CA LEU A 11 6.13 -14.32 2.97
C LEU A 11 7.64 -14.29 3.27
N SER A 12 8.46 -14.69 2.30
CA SER A 12 9.91 -14.55 2.45
C SER A 12 10.27 -13.06 2.37
N ARG A 13 11.42 -12.67 2.92
CA ARG A 13 11.95 -11.31 2.79
C ARG A 13 11.98 -10.83 1.34
N GLU A 14 12.49 -11.67 0.45
CA GLU A 14 12.57 -11.38 -0.99
C GLU A 14 11.17 -11.20 -1.61
N THR A 15 10.21 -12.03 -1.21
CA THR A 15 8.82 -11.91 -1.69
C THR A 15 8.15 -10.66 -1.15
N ALA A 16 8.40 -10.28 0.12
CA ALA A 16 7.89 -9.06 0.72
C ALA A 16 8.41 -7.83 -0.03
N ILE A 17 9.71 -7.78 -0.29
CA ILE A 17 10.37 -6.72 -1.07
C ILE A 17 9.78 -6.65 -2.48
N ALA A 18 9.71 -7.77 -3.20
CA ALA A 18 9.18 -7.81 -4.56
C ALA A 18 7.70 -7.40 -4.63
N LEU A 19 6.89 -7.80 -3.65
CA LEU A 19 5.49 -7.38 -3.54
C LEU A 19 5.38 -5.87 -3.34
N GLN A 20 6.17 -5.32 -2.42
CA GLN A 20 6.17 -3.89 -2.17
C GLN A 20 6.70 -3.09 -3.36
N ASP A 21 7.75 -3.55 -4.05
CA ASP A 21 8.28 -2.91 -5.27
C ASP A 21 7.24 -2.91 -6.40
N ALA A 22 6.47 -4.00 -6.55
CA ALA A 22 5.38 -4.05 -7.52
C ALA A 22 4.25 -3.05 -7.18
N LEU A 23 3.90 -2.91 -5.90
CA LEU A 23 2.93 -1.91 -5.45
C LEU A 23 3.44 -0.48 -5.63
N ILE A 24 4.71 -0.21 -5.29
CA ILE A 24 5.36 1.08 -5.49
C ILE A 24 5.31 1.45 -6.96
N THR A 25 5.70 0.55 -7.86
CA THR A 25 5.69 0.77 -9.31
C THR A 25 4.32 1.21 -9.82
N GLU A 26 3.26 0.57 -9.34
CA GLU A 26 1.89 0.92 -9.73
C GLU A 26 1.43 2.25 -9.13
N PHE A 27 1.78 2.52 -7.87
CA PHE A 27 1.42 3.76 -7.19
C PHE A 27 2.26 4.98 -7.62
N GLU A 28 3.46 4.78 -8.17
CA GLU A 28 4.27 5.87 -8.72
C GLU A 28 3.78 6.35 -10.08
N LYS A 29 2.84 5.64 -10.73
CA LYS A 29 2.29 6.03 -12.02
C LYS A 29 1.74 7.46 -11.95
N PRO A 30 2.21 8.39 -12.83
CA PRO A 30 1.80 9.79 -12.77
C PRO A 30 0.28 10.00 -12.87
N GLU A 31 -0.41 9.17 -13.65
CA GLU A 31 -1.86 9.20 -13.78
C GLU A 31 -2.60 8.80 -12.50
N PHE A 32 -2.10 7.79 -11.79
CA PHE A 32 -2.64 7.38 -10.51
C PHE A 32 -2.43 8.49 -9.47
N GLN A 33 -1.20 9.01 -9.36
CA GLN A 33 -0.87 10.08 -8.43
C GLN A 33 -1.70 11.36 -8.64
N ARG A 34 -1.91 11.77 -9.90
CA ARG A 34 -2.81 12.90 -10.23
C ARG A 34 -4.24 12.63 -9.79
N THR A 35 -4.75 11.42 -10.03
CA THR A 35 -6.12 11.04 -9.68
C THR A 35 -6.31 10.99 -8.17
N LEU A 36 -5.36 10.40 -7.44
CA LEU A 36 -5.37 10.30 -5.99
C LEU A 36 -5.37 11.68 -5.32
N ARG A 37 -4.44 12.57 -5.72
CA ARG A 37 -4.39 13.94 -5.20
C ARG A 37 -5.69 14.69 -5.47
N ARG A 38 -6.24 14.59 -6.70
CA ARG A 38 -7.53 15.23 -7.02
C ARG A 38 -8.66 14.71 -6.12
N ALA A 39 -8.73 13.40 -5.88
CA ALA A 39 -9.77 12.81 -5.05
C ALA A 39 -9.66 13.22 -3.58
N ILE A 40 -8.44 13.27 -3.04
CA ILE A 40 -8.17 13.76 -1.67
C ILE A 40 -8.51 15.25 -1.54
N ASN A 41 -8.09 16.08 -2.51
CA ASN A 41 -8.37 17.52 -2.47
C ASN A 41 -9.88 17.81 -2.59
N MET A 42 -10.62 17.04 -3.38
CA MET A 42 -12.08 17.16 -3.48
C MET A 42 -12.81 16.79 -2.18
N ALA A 43 -12.21 15.93 -1.35
CA ALA A 43 -12.74 15.59 -0.03
C ALA A 43 -12.58 16.73 0.99
N GLY A 44 -11.74 17.75 0.70
CA GLY A 44 -11.49 18.85 1.63
C GLY A 44 -10.97 18.32 2.97
N ASP A 45 -11.39 18.90 4.09
CA ASP A 45 -10.95 18.50 5.44
C ASP A 45 -11.71 17.30 6.04
N ASP A 46 -12.62 16.67 5.28
CA ASP A 46 -13.33 15.48 5.74
C ASP A 46 -12.41 14.25 5.65
N GLU A 47 -11.81 13.88 6.78
CA GLU A 47 -10.91 12.72 6.87
C GLU A 47 -11.60 11.40 6.49
N SER A 48 -12.90 11.27 6.77
CA SER A 48 -13.66 10.07 6.36
C SER A 48 -13.80 10.01 4.84
N ALA A 49 -14.05 11.16 4.19
CA ALA A 49 -14.10 11.26 2.74
C ALA A 49 -12.73 11.03 2.10
N ARG A 50 -11.64 11.56 2.70
CA ARG A 50 -10.26 11.29 2.25
C ARG A 50 -9.92 9.81 2.34
N MET A 51 -10.24 9.15 3.47
CA MET A 51 -10.02 7.71 3.66
C MET A 51 -10.78 6.88 2.62
N ARG A 52 -12.06 7.21 2.36
CA ARG A 52 -12.85 6.54 1.33
C ARG A 52 -12.26 6.74 -0.07
N ALA A 53 -11.84 7.96 -0.40
CA ALA A 53 -11.20 8.26 -1.68
C ALA A 53 -9.92 7.42 -1.88
N ARG A 54 -9.06 7.33 -0.85
CA ARG A 54 -7.88 6.45 -0.85
C ARG A 54 -8.26 4.99 -1.09
N GLN A 55 -9.23 4.45 -0.34
CA GLN A 55 -9.65 3.05 -0.51
C GLN A 55 -10.18 2.75 -1.91
N ILE A 56 -11.08 3.61 -2.44
CA ILE A 56 -11.68 3.45 -3.77
C ILE A 56 -10.62 3.39 -4.86
N LEU A 57 -9.55 4.19 -4.74
CA LEU A 57 -8.50 4.26 -5.74
C LEU A 57 -7.40 3.21 -5.55
N CYS A 58 -7.00 2.92 -4.31
CA CYS A 58 -5.90 2.01 -4.02
C CYS A 58 -6.29 0.53 -4.18
N VAL A 59 -7.49 0.13 -3.76
CA VAL A 59 -7.89 -1.29 -3.78
C VAL A 59 -7.85 -1.90 -5.19
N PRO A 60 -8.39 -1.25 -6.25
CA PRO A 60 -8.30 -1.78 -7.61
C PRO A 60 -6.88 -1.95 -8.14
N VAL A 61 -5.92 -1.19 -7.60
CA VAL A 61 -4.49 -1.29 -7.96
C VAL A 61 -3.79 -2.38 -7.14
N GLN A 62 -4.07 -2.47 -5.85
CA GLN A 62 -3.47 -3.46 -4.94
C GLN A 62 -3.91 -4.88 -5.26
N GLN A 63 -5.21 -5.08 -5.51
CA GLN A 63 -5.82 -6.40 -5.72
C GLN A 63 -5.14 -7.24 -6.82
N PRO A 64 -4.89 -6.74 -8.05
CA PRO A 64 -4.20 -7.52 -9.06
C PRO A 64 -2.72 -7.76 -8.72
N VAL A 65 -2.07 -6.86 -7.99
CA VAL A 65 -0.67 -7.04 -7.58
C VAL A 65 -0.58 -8.17 -6.56
N VAL A 66 -1.34 -8.12 -5.46
CA VAL A 66 -1.27 -9.16 -4.41
C VAL A 66 -1.61 -10.55 -4.94
N ARG A 67 -2.54 -10.64 -5.91
CA ARG A 67 -2.87 -11.91 -6.59
C ARG A 67 -1.71 -12.50 -7.39
N ARG A 68 -0.83 -11.68 -7.97
CA ARG A 68 0.39 -12.18 -8.67
C ARG A 68 1.36 -12.87 -7.71
N PHE A 69 1.32 -12.51 -6.43
CA PHE A 69 2.13 -13.11 -5.36
C PHE A 69 1.43 -14.27 -4.63
N GLY A 70 0.25 -14.69 -5.10
CA GLY A 70 -0.46 -15.86 -4.58
C GLY A 70 -1.45 -15.56 -3.46
N PHE A 71 -1.72 -14.29 -3.15
CA PHE A 71 -2.71 -13.89 -2.16
C PHE A 71 -4.10 -13.71 -2.77
N LEU A 72 -5.14 -14.08 -2.02
CA LEU A 72 -6.53 -13.96 -2.44
C LEU A 72 -7.01 -12.51 -2.42
N ASP A 73 -6.61 -11.78 -1.37
CA ASP A 73 -6.95 -10.39 -1.13
C ASP A 73 -5.87 -9.63 -0.33
N ILE A 74 -6.11 -8.33 -0.14
CA ILE A 74 -5.21 -7.43 0.56
C ILE A 74 -5.11 -7.81 2.05
N ALA A 75 -6.19 -8.29 2.68
CA ALA A 75 -6.18 -8.64 4.09
C ALA A 75 -5.26 -9.84 4.36
N GLU A 76 -5.26 -10.84 3.48
CA GLU A 76 -4.34 -11.97 3.56
C GLU A 76 -2.88 -11.52 3.48
N THR A 77 -2.58 -10.50 2.66
CA THR A 77 -1.21 -9.96 2.60
C THR A 77 -0.77 -9.34 3.91
N MET A 78 -1.66 -8.59 4.57
CA MET A 78 -1.35 -7.94 5.86
C MET A 78 -1.05 -8.96 6.95
N LEU A 79 -1.76 -10.11 6.94
CA LEU A 79 -1.51 -11.21 7.87
C LEU A 79 -0.21 -11.97 7.58
N ALA A 80 0.32 -11.86 6.36
CA ALA A 80 1.55 -12.55 5.95
C ALA A 80 2.83 -11.77 6.33
N PHE A 81 2.72 -10.48 6.67
CA PHE A 81 3.85 -9.71 7.22
C PHE A 81 4.03 -10.07 8.69
N THR A 82 5.10 -10.80 8.98
CA THR A 82 5.46 -11.24 10.34
C THR A 82 6.29 -10.17 11.07
N PRO A 83 6.41 -10.22 12.41
CA PRO A 83 7.26 -9.29 13.16
C PRO A 83 8.73 -9.26 12.69
N GLU A 84 9.25 -10.38 12.18
CA GLU A 84 10.60 -10.46 11.63
C GLU A 84 10.75 -9.63 10.34
N LEU A 85 9.72 -9.60 9.49
CA LEU A 85 9.69 -8.73 8.31
C LEU A 85 9.45 -7.27 8.69
N ASP A 86 8.73 -7.01 9.78
CA ASP A 86 8.54 -5.65 10.29
C ASP A 86 9.83 -5.03 10.81
N GLY A 87 10.73 -5.84 11.37
CA GLY A 87 12.06 -5.41 11.78
C GLY A 87 13.08 -5.27 10.63
N ASP A 88 12.75 -5.68 9.41
CA ASP A 88 13.67 -5.59 8.27
C ASP A 88 13.71 -4.17 7.69
N GLU A 89 14.91 -3.58 7.63
CA GLU A 89 15.09 -2.20 7.17
C GLU A 89 14.62 -1.97 5.72
N GLU A 90 14.82 -2.93 4.82
CA GLU A 90 14.45 -2.79 3.41
C GLU A 90 12.94 -2.89 3.19
N VAL A 91 12.29 -3.75 3.97
CA VAL A 91 10.83 -3.85 4.04
C VAL A 91 10.24 -2.58 4.67
N ALA A 92 10.87 -2.04 5.71
CA ALA A 92 10.43 -0.81 6.37
C ALA A 92 10.54 0.41 5.44
N LYS A 93 11.67 0.59 4.73
CA LYS A 93 11.86 1.66 3.74
C LYS A 93 10.77 1.67 2.67
N ARG A 94 10.44 0.51 2.13
CA ARG A 94 9.39 0.37 1.11
C ARG A 94 7.98 0.59 1.67
N ARG A 95 7.72 0.15 2.90
CA ARG A 95 6.46 0.47 3.59
C ARG A 95 6.29 1.97 3.80
N ALA A 96 7.35 2.66 4.21
CA ALA A 96 7.36 4.12 4.32
C ALA A 96 7.06 4.77 2.95
N ARG A 97 7.73 4.30 1.90
CA ARG A 97 7.47 4.77 0.53
C ARG A 97 6.03 4.54 0.08
N LEU A 98 5.47 3.36 0.34
CA LEU A 98 4.06 3.07 0.03
C LEU A 98 3.13 4.02 0.78
N ASN A 99 3.42 4.29 2.06
CA ASN A 99 2.65 5.22 2.88
C ASN A 99 2.66 6.63 2.27
N GLU A 100 3.83 7.15 1.89
CA GLU A 100 3.96 8.45 1.21
C GLU A 100 3.15 8.53 -0.09
N LEU A 101 3.17 7.46 -0.89
CA LEU A 101 2.49 7.44 -2.19
C LEU A 101 0.97 7.41 -2.08
N VAL A 102 0.42 6.79 -1.04
CA VAL A 102 -1.04 6.70 -0.82
C VAL A 102 -1.59 7.76 0.11
N ASN A 103 -0.71 8.42 0.88
CA ASN A 103 -1.02 9.58 1.73
C ASN A 103 -0.19 10.78 1.27
N PRO A 104 -0.49 11.36 0.08
CA PRO A 104 0.17 12.58 -0.34
C PRO A 104 -0.13 13.68 0.67
N THR A 105 0.88 14.11 1.42
CA THR A 105 0.74 15.27 2.31
C THR A 105 0.43 16.49 1.45
N GLU A 106 -0.56 17.27 1.87
CA GLU A 106 -0.76 18.61 1.31
C GLU A 106 0.39 19.50 1.79
N HIS A 107 1.56 19.41 1.15
CA HIS A 107 2.56 20.46 1.27
C HIS A 107 2.13 21.64 0.41
N ALA A 108 1.08 22.32 0.89
CA ALA A 108 0.72 23.68 0.55
C ALA A 108 -0.17 24.27 1.67
N GLY A 109 0.42 24.57 2.84
CA GLY A 109 -0.15 25.61 3.73
C GLY A 109 -0.42 25.29 5.20
N HIS A 110 0.37 24.46 5.89
CA HIS A 110 0.44 24.59 7.35
C HIS A 110 1.90 24.71 7.80
N SER A 111 2.20 25.92 8.26
CA SER A 111 3.44 26.36 8.88
C SER A 111 3.85 25.45 10.04
N ASP A 112 5.15 25.43 10.30
CA ASP A 112 5.79 25.19 11.60
C ASP A 112 4.83 25.32 12.79
N GLU A 113 4.65 24.23 13.55
CA GLU A 113 4.71 24.33 15.01
C GLU A 113 5.04 22.97 15.62
N HIS A 114 6.26 22.87 16.15
CA HIS A 114 6.70 21.83 17.05
C HIS A 114 6.49 22.33 18.49
N PRO A 115 6.00 21.49 19.40
CA PRO A 115 6.57 21.42 20.74
C PRO A 115 7.54 20.24 20.88
#